data_AF-A0A1F1ZZA1-F1
#
_entry.id   AF-A0A1F1ZZA1-F1
#
_cell.length_a   1.000
_cell.length_b   1.000
_cell.length_c   1.000
_cell.angle_alpha   90.00
_cell.angle_beta   90.00
_cell.angle_gamma   90.00
#
_symmetry.space_group_name_H-M   'P 1'
#
loop_
_entity.id
_entity.type
_entity.pdbx_description
1 polymer ?
#
loop_
_entity_poly.entity_id
_entity_poly.type
_entity_poly.pdbx_seq_one_letter_code
_entity_poly.pdbx_strand_id
1 'polypeptide(L)'
;MKASLSRLLRRIIPNSSGPRPQQVLPAGNYYTVLWRIPETFGGMTSVALERSSAFARQDNRPVEILTFSPNNSGKDREQELKTEGRLDDRVSIRNIWEDLGTWSDDELARMKGMAEPDLGALKDALPHTSGNTREQRADDADTVLQTDYYSTQGHLRIIDRHDATERGTTGGRLLTLLDSRGRIVAQWRSGGAFYKAWLNAVFGNEPSYVIVDSGYASSIFRTYRKKNIVFCHVLHSNFLKNESVDPRELNRGRFDIFHNADRFDRVIALTHAQQQDMFALNLSSGNLTVVPNLVRDLHGDAEAPRDKAHGIMLARLTKGKRIDHAIRATAAASQNTPRLHLDVYGDGDMHAELTQQINANNAGEHITLCGFASNAKERFREASFSLLTSKQEGQGLVLLESMSAGCIPIAYDIKYGPADIITDGVDGFLIPDGDIDALANAITTVATMDKAALRTMRRNAIKRAKDFYETAVVNKWATMFRECSFEPFQRSQATATLTSLTLTDTGIELEATVQDHPWKQTSRTYVSWRLAGKTYYGRTPAEFDGTTLRAEIPLSELELLPAGTLELSADFVEGRSFHRTRILADETPAAAGSFFTPVLTDKGQLNLQIEAD
;
A
#
# COMPACT_ATOMS: atom_id res chain seq x y z
N MET A 1 -33.23 -18.19 33.88
CA MET A 1 -32.67 -19.56 33.93
C MET A 1 -32.67 -20.29 32.56
N LYS A 2 -32.31 -19.57 31.48
CA LYS A 2 -32.15 -20.11 30.11
C LYS A 2 -30.92 -19.48 29.39
N ALA A 3 -29.92 -19.06 30.16
CA ALA A 3 -28.71 -18.37 29.67
C ALA A 3 -27.39 -19.06 30.04
N SER A 4 -27.42 -20.32 30.47
CA SER A 4 -26.21 -21.05 30.94
C SER A 4 -25.86 -22.31 30.12
N LEU A 5 -26.49 -22.52 28.96
CA LEU A 5 -26.29 -23.75 28.16
C LEU A 5 -25.57 -23.53 26.82
N SER A 6 -25.34 -22.28 26.39
CA SER A 6 -24.64 -21.98 25.13
C SER A 6 -23.11 -21.89 25.27
N ARG A 7 -22.55 -21.89 26.49
CA ARG A 7 -21.09 -21.91 26.74
C ARG A 7 -20.50 -23.31 26.95
N LEU A 8 -21.31 -24.37 27.02
CA LEU A 8 -20.82 -25.74 27.26
C LEU A 8 -20.82 -26.68 26.03
N LEU A 9 -21.31 -26.23 24.86
CA LEU A 9 -21.40 -27.05 23.64
C LEU A 9 -20.27 -26.80 22.61
N ARG A 10 -19.09 -26.33 23.06
CA ARG A 10 -17.87 -26.24 22.23
C ARG A 10 -16.82 -27.32 22.53
N ARG A 11 -17.21 -28.42 23.19
CA ARG A 11 -16.36 -29.62 23.32
C ARG A 11 -17.15 -30.82 22.83
N ILE A 12 -16.45 -31.69 22.11
CA ILE A 12 -16.92 -32.89 21.39
C ILE A 12 -17.33 -32.59 19.94
N ILE A 13 -16.34 -32.27 19.10
CA ILE A 13 -16.31 -32.74 17.72
C ILE A 13 -15.59 -34.10 17.77
N PRO A 14 -16.11 -35.18 17.15
CA PRO A 14 -15.42 -36.46 17.11
C PRO A 14 -14.04 -36.30 16.47
N ASN A 15 -13.02 -36.94 17.05
CA ASN A 15 -11.70 -37.10 16.44
C ASN A 15 -11.85 -37.72 15.04
N SER A 16 -11.82 -36.89 13.99
CA SER A 16 -11.41 -37.35 12.67
C SER A 16 -9.89 -37.45 12.70
N SER A 17 -9.40 -38.67 12.85
CA SER A 17 -7.99 -39.05 12.76
C SER A 17 -7.53 -38.96 11.30
N GLY A 18 -7.52 -37.74 10.74
CA GLY A 18 -6.68 -37.36 9.62
C GLY A 18 -5.52 -36.52 10.16
N PRO A 19 -4.36 -36.49 9.47
CA PRO A 19 -3.30 -35.55 9.84
C PRO A 19 -3.90 -34.13 9.87
N ARG A 20 -3.78 -33.44 11.00
CA ARG A 20 -4.14 -32.01 11.05
C ARG A 20 -3.36 -31.33 9.94
N PRO A 21 -3.99 -30.56 9.04
CA PRO A 21 -3.25 -29.80 8.05
C PRO A 21 -2.19 -28.98 8.79
N GLN A 22 -0.94 -29.13 8.38
CA GLN A 22 0.18 -28.43 8.97
C GLN A 22 -0.11 -26.93 8.89
N GLN A 23 -0.16 -26.24 10.03
CA GLN A 23 -0.44 -24.80 10.05
C GLN A 23 0.65 -24.07 9.25
N VAL A 24 0.24 -23.55 8.08
CA VAL A 24 1.10 -22.84 7.14
C VAL A 24 1.47 -21.49 7.72
N LEU A 25 0.49 -20.76 8.27
CA LEU A 25 0.71 -19.45 8.87
C LEU A 25 0.93 -19.57 10.39
N PRO A 26 1.73 -18.71 11.03
CA PRO A 26 1.86 -18.66 12.49
C PRO A 26 0.52 -18.52 13.23
N ALA A 27 0.49 -18.91 14.51
CA ALA A 27 -0.67 -18.71 15.36
C ALA A 27 -0.91 -17.21 15.63
N GLY A 28 -2.17 -16.78 15.56
CA GLY A 28 -2.59 -15.40 15.81
C GLY A 28 -3.79 -15.00 14.96
N ASN A 29 -4.28 -13.78 15.18
CA ASN A 29 -5.34 -13.17 14.37
C ASN A 29 -4.75 -12.50 13.12
N TYR A 30 -5.51 -12.47 12.03
CA TYR A 30 -5.05 -11.93 10.75
C TYR A 30 -5.99 -10.85 10.27
N TYR A 31 -5.43 -9.68 10.02
CA TYR A 31 -6.16 -8.50 9.61
C TYR A 31 -5.60 -7.92 8.32
N THR A 32 -6.47 -7.62 7.38
CA THR A 32 -6.16 -6.78 6.22
C THR A 32 -6.82 -5.42 6.42
N VAL A 33 -6.13 -4.33 6.09
CA VAL A 33 -6.58 -2.96 6.35
C VAL A 33 -6.79 -2.22 5.03
N LEU A 34 -8.04 -1.85 4.77
CA LEU A 34 -8.46 -1.04 3.64
C LEU A 34 -9.19 0.22 4.14
N TRP A 35 -9.18 1.30 3.37
CA TRP A 35 -10.01 2.47 3.73
C TRP A 35 -11.50 2.18 3.55
N ARG A 36 -11.85 1.67 2.36
CA ARG A 36 -13.19 1.23 1.94
C ARG A 36 -13.06 0.16 0.85
N ILE A 37 -14.16 -0.53 0.56
CA ILE A 37 -14.26 -1.45 -0.58
C ILE A 37 -15.44 -0.95 -1.44
N PRO A 38 -15.16 -0.14 -2.47
CA PRO A 38 -16.21 0.37 -3.36
C PRO A 38 -16.82 -0.77 -4.20
N GLU A 39 -17.94 -0.52 -4.89
CA GLU A 39 -18.54 -1.47 -5.84
C GLU A 39 -17.55 -1.81 -6.97
N THR A 40 -16.94 -0.78 -7.54
CA THR A 40 -15.91 -0.90 -8.57
C THR A 40 -14.55 -0.57 -7.96
N PHE A 41 -13.59 -1.48 -8.13
CA PHE A 41 -12.25 -1.32 -7.57
C PHE A 41 -11.15 -1.90 -8.45
N GLY A 42 -9.95 -1.36 -8.29
CA GLY A 42 -8.77 -1.76 -9.05
C GLY A 42 -7.97 -2.88 -8.38
N GLY A 43 -6.78 -3.12 -8.95
CA GLY A 43 -5.92 -4.26 -8.58
C GLY A 43 -5.58 -4.35 -7.09
N MET A 44 -5.28 -3.25 -6.42
CA MET A 44 -4.91 -3.25 -4.98
C MET A 44 -5.99 -3.87 -4.09
N THR A 45 -7.25 -3.48 -4.27
CA THR A 45 -8.36 -4.07 -3.49
C THR A 45 -8.55 -5.54 -3.86
N SER A 46 -8.49 -5.88 -5.15
CA SER A 46 -8.62 -7.27 -5.61
C SER A 46 -7.56 -8.19 -4.99
N VAL A 47 -6.28 -7.77 -4.95
CA VAL A 47 -5.22 -8.59 -4.34
C VAL A 47 -5.35 -8.67 -2.82
N ALA A 48 -5.84 -7.62 -2.15
CA ALA A 48 -6.05 -7.62 -0.71
C ALA A 48 -7.17 -8.59 -0.30
N LEU A 49 -8.28 -8.61 -1.05
CA LEU A 49 -9.39 -9.57 -0.87
C LEU A 49 -8.91 -11.01 -1.14
N GLU A 50 -8.21 -11.21 -2.24
CA GLU A 50 -7.76 -12.53 -2.66
C GLU A 50 -6.69 -13.09 -1.70
N ARG A 51 -5.75 -12.27 -1.23
CA ARG A 51 -4.77 -12.67 -0.21
C ARG A 51 -5.43 -13.05 1.11
N SER A 52 -6.44 -12.28 1.54
CA SER A 52 -7.19 -12.59 2.76
C SER A 52 -7.92 -13.94 2.63
N SER A 53 -8.51 -14.18 1.47
CA SER A 53 -9.18 -15.44 1.14
C SER A 53 -8.20 -16.61 1.05
N ALA A 54 -7.02 -16.41 0.46
CA ALA A 54 -5.94 -17.40 0.42
C ALA A 54 -5.44 -17.80 1.81
N PHE A 55 -5.27 -16.85 2.72
CA PHE A 55 -4.91 -17.14 4.11
C PHE A 55 -5.97 -18.00 4.80
N ALA A 56 -7.25 -17.67 4.57
CA ALA A 56 -8.36 -18.44 5.09
C ALA A 56 -8.39 -19.87 4.50
N ARG A 57 -8.19 -20.02 3.19
CA ARG A 57 -8.19 -21.32 2.47
C ARG A 57 -7.05 -22.23 2.88
N GLN A 58 -5.81 -21.75 2.83
CA GLN A 58 -4.63 -22.58 3.04
C GLN A 58 -4.50 -23.08 4.49
N ASP A 59 -4.99 -22.33 5.46
CA ASP A 59 -4.82 -22.65 6.88
C ASP A 59 -6.14 -22.97 7.61
N ASN A 60 -7.26 -22.91 6.90
CA ASN A 60 -8.61 -23.09 7.47
C ASN A 60 -8.87 -22.22 8.71
N ARG A 61 -8.60 -20.90 8.58
CA ARG A 61 -8.68 -19.93 9.67
C ARG A 61 -9.60 -18.74 9.35
N PRO A 62 -10.17 -18.08 10.37
CA PRO A 62 -10.83 -16.80 10.17
C PRO A 62 -9.80 -15.71 9.83
N VAL A 63 -10.20 -14.78 8.96
CA VAL A 63 -9.43 -13.58 8.60
C VAL A 63 -10.39 -12.39 8.58
N GLU A 64 -9.98 -11.23 9.09
CA GLU A 64 -10.83 -10.04 9.13
C GLU A 64 -10.25 -8.93 8.22
N ILE A 65 -11.12 -8.23 7.50
CA ILE A 65 -10.78 -7.03 6.74
C ILE A 65 -11.36 -5.82 7.45
N LEU A 66 -10.49 -4.91 7.89
CA LEU A 66 -10.87 -3.69 8.60
C LEU A 66 -11.07 -2.52 7.62
N THR A 67 -12.19 -1.81 7.75
CA THR A 67 -12.52 -0.61 6.96
C THR A 67 -12.93 0.58 7.84
N PHE A 68 -12.68 1.80 7.34
CA PHE A 68 -12.74 3.05 8.14
C PHE A 68 -13.66 4.12 7.55
N SER A 69 -14.08 3.97 6.30
CA SER A 69 -15.00 4.91 5.65
C SER A 69 -16.41 4.80 6.24
N PRO A 70 -17.08 5.93 6.57
CA PRO A 70 -18.48 5.93 6.99
C PRO A 70 -19.45 5.58 5.85
N ASN A 71 -19.03 5.78 4.60
CA ASN A 71 -19.84 5.51 3.41
C ASN A 71 -19.62 4.08 2.89
N ASN A 72 -19.42 3.10 3.77
CA ASN A 72 -19.08 1.73 3.39
C ASN A 72 -19.74 0.72 4.33
N SER A 73 -20.88 0.15 3.91
CA SER A 73 -21.52 -0.95 4.63
C SER A 73 -20.65 -2.21 4.50
N GLY A 74 -19.94 -2.55 5.56
CA GLY A 74 -19.03 -3.70 5.62
C GLY A 74 -19.78 -5.01 5.41
N LYS A 75 -20.93 -5.20 6.08
CA LYS A 75 -21.72 -6.45 6.00
C LYS A 75 -22.38 -6.65 4.66
N ASP A 76 -23.00 -5.62 4.10
CA ASP A 76 -23.60 -5.71 2.77
C ASP A 76 -22.53 -6.00 1.72
N ARG A 77 -21.32 -5.43 1.93
CA ARG A 77 -20.21 -5.69 1.02
C ARG A 77 -19.59 -7.06 1.18
N GLU A 78 -19.53 -7.57 2.39
CA GLU A 78 -19.13 -8.95 2.65
C GLU A 78 -20.06 -9.94 1.93
N GLN A 79 -21.38 -9.76 2.06
CA GLN A 79 -22.36 -10.66 1.47
C GLN A 79 -22.32 -10.63 -0.06
N GLU A 80 -22.20 -9.44 -0.67
CA GLU A 80 -22.07 -9.32 -2.12
C GLU A 80 -20.82 -10.06 -2.61
N LEU A 81 -19.65 -9.77 -2.03
CA LEU A 81 -18.38 -10.35 -2.47
C LEU A 81 -18.34 -11.87 -2.30
N LYS A 82 -18.94 -12.41 -1.25
CA LYS A 82 -19.10 -13.87 -1.06
C LYS A 82 -20.01 -14.48 -2.11
N THR A 83 -21.14 -13.82 -2.39
CA THR A 83 -22.10 -14.27 -3.42
C THR A 83 -21.47 -14.26 -4.82
N GLU A 84 -20.61 -13.28 -5.10
CA GLU A 84 -19.83 -13.19 -6.34
C GLU A 84 -18.64 -14.16 -6.39
N GLY A 85 -18.34 -14.89 -5.31
CA GLY A 85 -17.20 -15.80 -5.21
C GLY A 85 -15.84 -15.08 -5.15
N ARG A 86 -15.82 -13.79 -4.79
CA ARG A 86 -14.62 -12.94 -4.70
C ARG A 86 -14.04 -12.86 -3.29
N LEU A 87 -14.71 -13.47 -2.31
CA LEU A 87 -14.30 -13.52 -0.92
C LEU A 87 -14.64 -14.88 -0.33
N ASP A 88 -13.70 -15.49 0.39
CA ASP A 88 -13.93 -16.77 1.08
C ASP A 88 -14.87 -16.61 2.28
N ASP A 89 -15.70 -17.63 2.56
CA ASP A 89 -16.72 -17.60 3.62
C ASP A 89 -16.16 -17.34 5.03
N ARG A 90 -14.89 -17.70 5.26
CA ARG A 90 -14.20 -17.48 6.55
C ARG A 90 -13.59 -16.08 6.68
N VAL A 91 -13.65 -15.27 5.63
CA VAL A 91 -13.23 -13.86 5.70
C VAL A 91 -14.42 -13.00 6.05
N SER A 92 -14.27 -12.10 7.02
CA SER A 92 -15.28 -11.10 7.37
C SER A 92 -14.80 -9.69 7.11
N ILE A 93 -15.72 -8.76 6.85
CA ILE A 93 -15.45 -7.34 6.70
C ILE A 93 -16.02 -6.61 7.92
N ARG A 94 -15.15 -5.92 8.64
CA ARG A 94 -15.49 -5.16 9.85
C ARG A 94 -15.31 -3.67 9.61
N ASN A 95 -16.36 -2.89 9.81
CA ASN A 95 -16.32 -1.45 9.68
C ASN A 95 -16.52 -0.77 11.03
N ILE A 96 -15.72 0.26 11.33
CA ILE A 96 -15.82 1.02 12.58
C ILE A 96 -17.21 1.64 12.79
N TRP A 97 -17.84 2.18 11.75
CA TRP A 97 -19.11 2.90 11.89
C TRP A 97 -20.28 1.94 12.12
N GLU A 98 -20.23 0.74 11.54
CA GLU A 98 -21.17 -0.34 11.85
C GLU A 98 -20.98 -0.87 13.27
N ASP A 99 -19.72 -1.04 13.69
CA ASP A 99 -19.38 -1.41 15.06
C ASP A 99 -19.99 -0.41 16.04
N LEU A 100 -19.79 0.90 15.83
CA LEU A 100 -20.37 1.93 16.70
C LEU A 100 -21.90 1.92 16.72
N GLY A 101 -22.54 1.56 15.59
CA GLY A 101 -23.99 1.41 15.51
C GLY A 101 -24.53 0.17 16.24
N THR A 102 -23.73 -0.89 16.38
CA THR A 102 -24.19 -2.21 16.84
C THR A 102 -23.59 -2.70 18.16
N TRP A 103 -22.47 -2.12 18.60
CA TRP A 103 -21.82 -2.44 19.86
C TRP A 103 -22.71 -2.10 21.06
N SER A 104 -22.60 -2.93 22.08
CA SER A 104 -23.13 -2.67 23.42
C SER A 104 -22.40 -1.51 24.10
N ASP A 105 -23.03 -0.91 25.10
CA ASP A 105 -22.42 0.18 25.89
C ASP A 105 -21.08 -0.27 26.54
N ASP A 106 -20.95 -1.53 26.93
CA ASP A 106 -19.72 -2.11 27.48
C ASP A 106 -18.60 -2.23 26.44
N GLU A 107 -18.93 -2.47 25.17
CA GLU A 107 -17.98 -2.49 24.07
C GLU A 107 -17.55 -1.07 23.70
N LEU A 108 -18.50 -0.13 23.61
CA LEU A 108 -18.22 1.29 23.41
C LEU A 108 -17.28 1.83 24.50
N ALA A 109 -17.51 1.43 25.76
CA ALA A 109 -16.69 1.84 26.91
C ALA A 109 -15.21 1.40 26.83
N ARG A 110 -14.85 0.48 25.92
CA ARG A 110 -13.46 0.09 25.65
C ARG A 110 -12.71 1.14 24.83
N MET A 111 -13.41 1.99 24.09
CA MET A 111 -12.82 3.09 23.33
C MET A 111 -12.46 4.25 24.25
N LYS A 112 -11.23 4.27 24.74
CA LYS A 112 -10.74 5.34 25.62
C LYS A 112 -10.41 6.62 24.83
N GLY A 113 -10.86 7.76 25.35
CA GLY A 113 -10.61 9.08 24.79
C GLY A 113 -9.89 10.01 25.75
N MET A 114 -10.16 11.31 25.62
CA MET A 114 -9.66 12.36 26.49
C MET A 114 -9.95 12.07 27.97
N ALA A 115 -9.02 12.44 28.86
CA ALA A 115 -9.18 12.26 30.30
C ALA A 115 -10.30 13.14 30.87
N GLU A 116 -10.44 14.36 30.34
CA GLU A 116 -11.47 15.33 30.72
C GLU A 116 -12.36 15.61 29.50
N PRO A 117 -13.57 15.04 29.42
CA PRO A 117 -14.50 15.31 28.34
C PRO A 117 -15.21 16.66 28.51
N ASP A 118 -15.43 17.35 27.40
CA ASP A 118 -16.31 18.51 27.28
C ASP A 118 -17.78 18.07 27.32
N LEU A 119 -18.40 18.24 28.49
CA LEU A 119 -19.82 17.94 28.71
C LEU A 119 -20.77 18.86 27.91
N GLY A 120 -20.29 20.04 27.49
CA GLY A 120 -21.04 20.98 26.67
C GLY A 120 -21.38 20.43 25.27
N ALA A 121 -20.59 19.48 24.77
CA ALA A 121 -20.75 18.88 23.45
C ALA A 121 -22.11 18.20 23.24
N LEU A 122 -22.81 17.80 24.30
CA LEU A 122 -24.17 17.26 24.20
C LEU A 122 -25.18 18.25 23.62
N LYS A 123 -24.93 19.56 23.79
CA LYS A 123 -25.78 20.62 23.24
C LYS A 123 -25.60 20.81 21.75
N ASP A 124 -24.60 20.17 21.15
CA ASP A 124 -24.33 20.28 19.72
C ASP A 124 -25.12 19.28 18.90
N ALA A 125 -25.79 18.31 19.52
CA ALA A 125 -26.59 17.33 18.81
C ALA A 125 -27.57 18.00 17.84
N LEU A 126 -27.56 17.56 16.59
CA LEU A 126 -28.44 18.05 15.54
C LEU A 126 -29.86 17.51 15.73
N PRO A 127 -30.89 18.25 15.29
CA PRO A 127 -32.24 17.71 15.20
C PRO A 127 -32.25 16.42 14.37
N HIS A 128 -32.80 15.35 14.93
CA HIS A 128 -32.84 14.04 14.27
C HIS A 128 -34.13 13.87 13.48
N THR A 129 -34.00 13.56 12.19
CA THR A 129 -35.10 13.10 11.36
C THR A 129 -35.24 11.59 11.50
N SER A 130 -36.41 11.13 11.94
CA SER A 130 -36.67 9.70 12.15
C SER A 130 -36.34 8.88 10.89
N GLY A 131 -35.57 7.80 11.07
CA GLY A 131 -35.11 6.92 9.99
C GLY A 131 -33.76 7.31 9.38
N ASN A 132 -33.27 8.53 9.61
CA ASN A 132 -31.93 8.91 9.18
C ASN A 132 -30.86 8.26 10.05
N THR A 133 -29.82 7.73 9.42
CA THR A 133 -28.61 7.23 10.10
C THR A 133 -27.55 8.32 10.27
N ARG A 134 -27.74 9.48 9.63
CA ARG A 134 -26.82 10.60 9.64
C ARG A 134 -27.57 11.94 9.54
N GLU A 135 -27.17 12.91 10.33
CA GLU A 135 -27.57 14.32 10.20
C GLU A 135 -26.33 15.19 9.95
N GLN A 136 -26.47 16.27 9.18
CA GLN A 136 -25.35 17.13 8.80
C GLN A 136 -25.69 18.61 8.96
N ARG A 137 -24.68 19.39 9.34
CA ARG A 137 -24.69 20.85 9.27
C ARG A 137 -23.50 21.30 8.44
N ALA A 138 -23.75 22.19 7.49
CA ALA A 138 -22.75 22.84 6.66
C ALA A 138 -22.68 24.36 6.94
N ASP A 139 -21.64 25.02 6.44
CA ASP A 139 -21.60 26.48 6.31
C ASP A 139 -22.31 26.97 5.04
N ASP A 140 -22.31 28.29 4.82
CA ASP A 140 -22.93 28.93 3.65
C ASP A 140 -22.26 28.54 2.31
N ALA A 141 -21.09 27.89 2.36
CA ALA A 141 -20.35 27.38 1.20
C ALA A 141 -20.52 25.86 1.01
N ASP A 142 -21.52 25.26 1.66
CA ASP A 142 -21.81 23.81 1.66
C ASP A 142 -20.67 22.94 2.23
N THR A 143 -19.73 23.52 2.99
CA THR A 143 -18.70 22.77 3.69
C THR A 143 -19.28 22.13 4.94
N VAL A 144 -19.28 20.80 5.02
CA VAL A 144 -19.79 20.07 6.19
C VAL A 144 -18.97 20.39 7.43
N LEU A 145 -19.58 21.08 8.40
CA LEU A 145 -18.99 21.46 9.67
C LEU A 145 -19.27 20.45 10.79
N GLN A 146 -20.36 19.69 10.68
CA GLN A 146 -20.71 18.68 11.66
C GLN A 146 -21.47 17.53 11.03
N THR A 147 -21.22 16.34 11.55
CA THR A 147 -22.01 15.15 11.26
C THR A 147 -22.37 14.42 12.53
N ASP A 148 -23.65 14.13 12.70
CA ASP A 148 -24.17 13.28 13.75
C ASP A 148 -24.51 11.90 13.17
N TYR A 149 -24.06 10.83 13.80
CA TYR A 149 -24.28 9.45 13.37
C TYR A 149 -25.17 8.71 14.37
N TYR A 150 -26.15 7.97 13.85
CA TYR A 150 -27.14 7.26 14.64
C TYR A 150 -27.03 5.75 14.41
N SER A 151 -27.29 4.96 15.45
CA SER A 151 -27.48 3.52 15.34
C SER A 151 -28.75 3.17 14.54
N THR A 152 -28.88 1.93 14.11
CA THR A 152 -30.09 1.43 13.44
C THR A 152 -31.34 1.47 14.34
N GLN A 153 -31.15 1.59 15.65
CA GLN A 153 -32.23 1.77 16.64
C GLN A 153 -32.53 3.25 16.92
N GLY A 154 -31.87 4.20 16.23
CA GLY A 154 -32.09 5.64 16.39
C GLY A 154 -31.32 6.29 17.54
N HIS A 155 -30.50 5.57 18.29
CA HIS A 155 -29.63 6.20 19.29
C HIS A 155 -28.52 7.02 18.62
N LEU A 156 -28.34 8.28 19.02
CA LEU A 156 -27.17 9.08 18.63
C LEU A 156 -25.90 8.42 19.17
N ARG A 157 -24.93 8.17 18.29
CA ARG A 157 -23.67 7.47 18.60
C ARG A 157 -22.47 8.39 18.53
N ILE A 158 -22.35 9.19 17.48
CA ILE A 158 -21.22 10.08 17.28
C ILE A 158 -21.73 11.48 16.96
N ILE A 159 -21.15 12.48 17.60
CA ILE A 159 -21.15 13.88 17.14
C ILE A 159 -19.73 14.16 16.62
N ASP A 160 -19.57 14.37 15.32
CA ASP A 160 -18.29 14.66 14.66
C ASP A 160 -18.25 16.10 14.17
N ARG A 161 -17.66 16.99 14.97
CA ARG A 161 -17.55 18.42 14.69
C ARG A 161 -16.20 18.79 14.10
N HIS A 162 -16.21 19.60 13.05
CA HIS A 162 -15.06 20.16 12.34
C HIS A 162 -14.89 21.67 12.56
N ASP A 163 -15.74 22.27 13.39
CA ASP A 163 -15.74 23.69 13.81
C ASP A 163 -15.55 23.82 15.33
N ALA A 164 -14.70 22.96 15.89
CA ALA A 164 -14.50 22.82 17.33
C ALA A 164 -13.66 23.95 17.96
N THR A 165 -12.92 24.70 17.16
CA THR A 165 -12.19 25.90 17.61
C THR A 165 -13.13 27.11 17.66
N GLU A 166 -13.87 27.34 16.58
CA GLU A 166 -14.82 28.45 16.44
C GLU A 166 -16.05 27.95 15.66
N ARG A 167 -17.25 28.11 16.23
CA ARG A 167 -18.47 27.57 15.65
C ARG A 167 -18.82 28.28 14.35
N GLY A 168 -19.18 27.53 13.32
CA GLY A 168 -19.48 28.08 12.00
C GLY A 168 -18.26 28.27 11.10
N THR A 169 -17.05 28.06 11.61
CA THR A 169 -15.81 28.17 10.83
C THR A 169 -15.03 26.87 10.91
N THR A 170 -14.65 26.32 9.76
CA THR A 170 -13.82 25.11 9.72
C THR A 170 -12.54 25.34 10.52
N GLY A 171 -12.33 24.53 11.56
CA GLY A 171 -11.25 24.74 12.51
C GLY A 171 -11.35 23.80 13.71
N GLY A 172 -10.29 23.02 13.93
CA GLY A 172 -10.28 21.99 14.96
C GLY A 172 -11.20 20.81 14.65
N ARG A 173 -11.15 19.77 15.48
CA ARG A 173 -12.11 18.66 15.41
C ARG A 173 -12.46 18.20 16.82
N LEU A 174 -13.68 17.77 17.03
CA LEU A 174 -14.12 17.09 18.26
C LEU A 174 -15.08 15.96 17.88
N LEU A 175 -14.65 14.73 18.09
CA LEU A 175 -15.51 13.56 18.01
C LEU A 175 -16.00 13.21 19.41
N THR A 176 -17.32 13.10 19.60
CA THR A 176 -17.95 12.70 20.86
C THR A 176 -18.71 11.39 20.67
N LEU A 177 -18.28 10.33 21.37
CA LEU A 177 -18.96 9.03 21.40
C LEU A 177 -19.96 8.99 22.55
N LEU A 178 -21.18 8.57 22.25
CA LEU A 178 -22.28 8.44 23.20
C LEU A 178 -22.73 6.98 23.37
N ASP A 179 -23.19 6.65 24.57
CA ASP A 179 -23.85 5.37 24.86
C ASP A 179 -25.33 5.37 24.47
N SER A 180 -26.03 4.25 24.66
CA SER A 180 -27.48 4.13 24.38
C SER A 180 -28.37 5.11 25.15
N ARG A 181 -27.87 5.72 26.23
CA ARG A 181 -28.59 6.69 27.07
C ARG A 181 -28.21 8.14 26.76
N GLY A 182 -27.41 8.37 25.72
CA GLY A 182 -26.93 9.70 25.34
C GLY A 182 -25.85 10.27 26.27
N ARG A 183 -25.18 9.44 27.07
CA ARG A 183 -24.07 9.87 27.94
C ARG A 183 -22.76 9.80 27.18
N ILE A 184 -21.87 10.76 27.42
CA ILE A 184 -20.53 10.77 26.82
C ILE A 184 -19.71 9.58 27.34
N VAL A 185 -19.27 8.73 26.42
CA VAL A 185 -18.34 7.62 26.67
C VAL A 185 -16.90 8.10 26.55
N ALA A 186 -16.60 8.83 25.47
CA ALA A 186 -15.26 9.30 25.16
C ALA A 186 -15.27 10.41 24.11
N GLN A 187 -14.20 11.21 24.10
CA GLN A 187 -13.97 12.26 23.12
C GLN A 187 -12.56 12.26 22.55
N TRP A 188 -12.40 12.75 21.33
CA TRP A 188 -11.10 12.88 20.66
C TRP A 188 -11.03 14.15 19.82
N ARG A 189 -9.86 14.80 19.80
CA ARG A 189 -9.59 15.97 18.94
C ARG A 189 -9.05 15.64 17.55
N SER A 190 -8.95 14.34 17.22
CA SER A 190 -8.50 13.90 15.90
C SER A 190 -9.09 12.55 15.53
N GLY A 191 -9.37 12.37 14.23
CA GLY A 191 -9.81 11.07 13.70
C GLY A 191 -8.78 9.97 13.94
N GLY A 192 -7.48 10.29 13.86
CA GLY A 192 -6.42 9.31 14.13
C GLY A 192 -6.46 8.74 15.55
N ALA A 193 -6.73 9.57 16.57
CA ALA A 193 -6.87 9.09 17.94
C ALA A 193 -8.13 8.23 18.13
N PHE A 194 -9.24 8.66 17.53
CA PHE A 194 -10.51 7.91 17.51
C PHE A 194 -10.35 6.52 16.86
N TYR A 195 -9.76 6.43 15.66
CA TYR A 195 -9.52 5.16 14.98
C TYR A 195 -8.60 4.23 15.78
N LYS A 196 -7.57 4.77 16.45
CA LYS A 196 -6.71 3.97 17.33
C LYS A 196 -7.45 3.43 18.56
N ALA A 197 -8.40 4.20 19.11
CA ALA A 197 -9.23 3.73 20.22
C ALA A 197 -10.10 2.55 19.80
N TRP A 198 -10.67 2.59 18.60
CA TRP A 198 -11.39 1.46 18.01
C TRP A 198 -10.48 0.26 17.77
N LEU A 199 -9.33 0.44 17.11
CA LEU A 199 -8.35 -0.63 16.88
C LEU A 199 -7.90 -1.31 18.19
N ASN A 200 -7.71 -0.54 19.26
CA ASN A 200 -7.39 -1.09 20.58
C ASN A 200 -8.48 -2.01 21.13
N ALA A 201 -9.75 -1.65 20.93
CA ALA A 201 -10.89 -2.46 21.33
C ALA A 201 -11.03 -3.73 20.45
N VAL A 202 -10.74 -3.62 19.15
CA VAL A 202 -10.80 -4.74 18.19
C VAL A 202 -9.70 -5.77 18.42
N PHE A 203 -8.43 -5.36 18.46
CA PHE A 203 -7.30 -6.29 18.47
C PHE A 203 -7.13 -7.05 19.79
N GLY A 204 -7.67 -6.55 20.90
CA GLY A 204 -7.48 -7.18 22.21
C GLY A 204 -5.99 -7.38 22.54
N ASN A 205 -5.64 -8.49 23.19
CA ASN A 205 -4.26 -8.78 23.63
C ASN A 205 -3.62 -9.99 22.92
N GLU A 206 -4.32 -10.60 21.98
CA GLU A 206 -3.84 -11.78 21.24
C GLU A 206 -2.81 -11.40 20.17
N PRO A 207 -1.80 -12.24 19.89
CA PRO A 207 -0.90 -12.06 18.76
C PRO A 207 -1.68 -11.83 17.47
N SER A 208 -1.39 -10.74 16.78
CA SER A 208 -2.12 -10.32 15.58
C SER A 208 -1.16 -9.86 14.48
N TYR A 209 -1.42 -10.26 13.25
CA TYR A 209 -0.69 -9.85 12.05
C TYR A 209 -1.60 -8.94 11.22
N VAL A 210 -1.17 -7.71 10.99
CA VAL A 210 -1.97 -6.66 10.36
C VAL A 210 -1.27 -6.21 9.09
N ILE A 211 -1.91 -6.40 7.95
CA ILE A 211 -1.41 -5.99 6.63
C ILE A 211 -2.15 -4.73 6.19
N VAL A 212 -1.42 -3.66 5.95
CA VAL A 212 -1.94 -2.35 5.53
C VAL A 212 -1.65 -2.13 4.05
N ASP A 213 -2.68 -2.28 3.22
CA ASP A 213 -2.61 -2.03 1.77
C ASP A 213 -2.99 -0.60 1.41
N SER A 214 -3.91 0.01 2.16
CA SER A 214 -4.40 1.36 1.85
C SER A 214 -3.43 2.45 2.30
N GLY A 215 -2.95 3.25 1.33
CA GLY A 215 -2.16 4.45 1.60
C GLY A 215 -2.89 5.46 2.51
N TYR A 216 -4.21 5.62 2.38
CA TYR A 216 -5.00 6.50 3.25
C TYR A 216 -5.01 6.01 4.71
N ALA A 217 -5.21 4.71 4.91
CA ALA A 217 -5.22 4.12 6.25
C ALA A 217 -3.83 4.10 6.89
N SER A 218 -2.75 4.05 6.10
CA SER A 218 -1.36 4.02 6.60
C SER A 218 -1.04 5.14 7.60
N SER A 219 -1.65 6.31 7.43
CA SER A 219 -1.50 7.47 8.32
C SER A 219 -1.95 7.21 9.77
N ILE A 220 -2.90 6.29 9.97
CA ILE A 220 -3.36 5.85 11.29
C ILE A 220 -2.29 4.96 11.94
N PHE A 221 -1.72 4.04 11.15
CA PHE A 221 -0.81 3.00 11.61
C PHE A 221 0.62 3.47 11.85
N ARG A 222 1.10 4.54 11.18
CA ARG A 222 2.47 5.07 11.41
C ARG A 222 2.78 5.35 12.88
N THR A 223 1.80 5.79 13.66
CA THR A 223 1.95 6.15 15.08
C THR A 223 1.16 5.22 15.99
N TYR A 224 0.73 4.07 15.48
CA TYR A 224 0.06 3.05 16.25
C TYR A 224 1.05 1.93 16.57
N ARG A 225 1.11 1.57 17.86
CA ARG A 225 2.06 0.60 18.40
C ARG A 225 1.40 -0.23 19.47
N LYS A 226 1.51 -1.55 19.34
CA LYS A 226 1.01 -2.49 20.34
C LYS A 226 1.86 -3.76 20.35
N LYS A 227 2.28 -4.19 21.54
CA LYS A 227 3.24 -5.30 21.71
C LYS A 227 2.79 -6.63 21.07
N ASN A 228 1.49 -6.89 21.04
CA ASN A 228 0.91 -8.12 20.49
C ASN A 228 0.57 -8.01 18.99
N ILE A 229 1.05 -6.99 18.28
CA ILE A 229 0.72 -6.79 16.86
C ILE A 229 1.99 -6.66 16.03
N VAL A 230 2.01 -7.31 14.87
CA VAL A 230 2.97 -7.10 13.78
C VAL A 230 2.26 -6.31 12.67
N PHE A 231 2.77 -5.13 12.32
CA PHE A 231 2.28 -4.27 11.25
C PHE A 231 3.16 -4.42 10.01
N CYS A 232 2.53 -4.85 8.92
CA CYS A 232 3.12 -4.90 7.59
C CYS A 232 2.47 -3.83 6.71
N HIS A 233 3.25 -3.09 5.93
CA HIS A 233 2.73 -2.18 4.92
C HIS A 233 3.12 -2.65 3.51
N VAL A 234 2.16 -2.72 2.58
CA VAL A 234 2.41 -3.21 1.22
C VAL A 234 2.49 -2.06 0.23
N LEU A 235 3.58 -2.03 -0.56
CA LEU A 235 3.81 -1.02 -1.59
C LEU A 235 3.25 -1.45 -2.95
N HIS A 236 1.97 -1.14 -3.19
CA HIS A 236 1.23 -1.56 -4.39
C HIS A 236 1.63 -0.88 -5.72
N SER A 237 2.59 0.03 -5.71
CA SER A 237 2.85 0.88 -6.87
C SER A 237 4.27 1.42 -6.89
N ASN A 238 4.76 1.77 -8.08
CA ASN A 238 6.09 2.34 -8.27
C ASN A 238 6.25 3.60 -7.41
N PHE A 239 7.25 3.62 -6.54
CA PHE A 239 7.50 4.73 -5.62
C PHE A 239 8.27 5.90 -6.26
N LEU A 240 8.86 5.69 -7.43
CA LEU A 240 9.52 6.68 -8.25
C LEU A 240 8.55 7.26 -9.28
N LYS A 241 8.74 8.52 -9.68
CA LYS A 241 8.00 9.20 -10.75
C LYS A 241 8.49 8.80 -12.13
N ASN A 242 9.76 8.41 -12.23
CA ASN A 242 10.45 7.96 -13.43
C ASN A 242 11.34 6.74 -13.08
N GLU A 243 12.10 6.23 -14.03
CA GLU A 243 12.91 5.01 -13.81
C GLU A 243 14.23 5.26 -13.06
N SER A 244 14.66 6.52 -12.97
CA SER A 244 15.88 6.91 -12.26
C SER A 244 15.77 6.61 -10.77
N VAL A 245 16.75 5.89 -10.23
CA VAL A 245 16.87 5.59 -8.79
C VAL A 245 17.46 6.82 -8.13
N ASP A 246 16.59 7.76 -7.81
CA ASP A 246 16.99 9.08 -7.33
C ASP A 246 16.00 9.56 -6.26
N PRO A 247 16.46 10.07 -5.10
CA PRO A 247 15.58 10.64 -4.09
C PRO A 247 14.64 11.73 -4.63
N ARG A 248 15.02 12.41 -5.72
CA ARG A 248 14.23 13.47 -6.36
C ARG A 248 12.99 12.93 -7.09
N GLU A 249 13.09 11.69 -7.53
CA GLU A 249 12.03 11.00 -8.23
C GLU A 249 11.04 10.38 -7.26
N LEU A 250 11.22 10.49 -5.93
CA LEU A 250 10.23 10.01 -4.97
C LEU A 250 8.85 10.64 -5.21
N ASN A 251 7.83 9.78 -5.28
CA ASN A 251 6.46 10.22 -5.44
C ASN A 251 5.98 10.91 -4.15
N ARG A 252 5.68 12.21 -4.27
CA ARG A 252 5.20 13.07 -3.16
C ARG A 252 3.99 12.48 -2.44
N GLY A 253 3.08 11.83 -3.17
CA GLY A 253 1.89 11.18 -2.59
C GLY A 253 2.20 10.00 -1.67
N ARG A 254 3.46 9.53 -1.66
CA ARG A 254 3.95 8.43 -0.81
C ARG A 254 5.02 8.85 0.17
N PHE A 255 5.37 10.14 0.23
CA PHE A 255 6.38 10.67 1.16
C PHE A 255 6.18 10.16 2.60
N ASP A 256 4.93 10.23 3.08
CA ASP A 256 4.58 9.84 4.44
C ASP A 256 4.90 8.35 4.73
N ILE A 257 4.92 7.48 3.71
CA ILE A 257 5.32 6.08 3.86
C ILE A 257 6.83 5.96 4.05
N PHE A 258 7.64 6.56 3.17
CA PHE A 258 9.11 6.46 3.24
C PHE A 258 9.66 7.11 4.51
N HIS A 259 9.15 8.28 4.85
CA HIS A 259 9.51 8.98 6.07
C HIS A 259 9.18 8.17 7.34
N ASN A 260 8.27 7.20 7.26
CA ASN A 260 7.87 6.36 8.39
C ASN A 260 8.08 4.86 8.10
N ALA A 261 8.95 4.48 7.17
CA ALA A 261 9.12 3.08 6.78
C ALA A 261 9.54 2.21 7.99
N ASP A 262 10.48 2.72 8.78
CA ASP A 262 10.97 2.09 10.02
C ASP A 262 9.96 2.09 11.17
N ARG A 263 8.80 2.71 10.94
CA ARG A 263 7.68 2.60 11.84
C ARG A 263 6.81 1.37 11.57
N PHE A 264 7.07 0.61 10.53
CA PHE A 264 6.41 -0.69 10.33
C PHE A 264 7.34 -1.80 10.78
N ASP A 265 6.78 -2.96 11.08
CA ASP A 265 7.59 -4.13 11.40
C ASP A 265 8.17 -4.75 10.14
N ARG A 266 7.39 -4.65 9.05
CA ARG A 266 7.83 -4.96 7.69
C ARG A 266 7.23 -3.97 6.69
N VAL A 267 8.04 -3.58 5.72
CA VAL A 267 7.60 -2.90 4.50
C VAL A 267 7.77 -3.89 3.35
N ILE A 268 6.66 -4.21 2.69
CA ILE A 268 6.57 -5.26 1.69
C ILE A 268 6.68 -4.63 0.30
N ALA A 269 7.77 -4.95 -0.37
CA ALA A 269 7.94 -4.74 -1.80
C ALA A 269 7.33 -5.92 -2.57
N LEU A 270 6.83 -5.66 -3.77
CA LEU A 270 6.23 -6.70 -4.61
C LEU A 270 7.26 -7.42 -5.49
N THR A 271 8.42 -6.80 -5.69
CA THR A 271 9.46 -7.27 -6.61
C THR A 271 10.86 -7.07 -6.02
N HIS A 272 11.86 -7.82 -6.49
CA HIS A 272 13.23 -7.67 -6.01
C HIS A 272 13.86 -6.37 -6.49
N ALA A 273 13.58 -5.95 -7.74
CA ALA A 273 14.03 -4.66 -8.24
C ALA A 273 13.51 -3.48 -7.39
N GLN A 274 12.23 -3.53 -6.98
CA GLN A 274 11.67 -2.51 -6.10
C GLN A 274 12.38 -2.47 -4.73
N GLN A 275 12.68 -3.64 -4.15
CA GLN A 275 13.43 -3.72 -2.89
C GLN A 275 14.85 -3.15 -3.03
N GLN A 276 15.55 -3.49 -4.11
CA GLN A 276 16.92 -3.04 -4.38
C GLN A 276 16.98 -1.52 -4.53
N ASP A 277 16.07 -0.93 -5.30
CA ASP A 277 16.01 0.53 -5.48
C ASP A 277 15.70 1.25 -4.15
N MET A 278 14.83 0.67 -3.31
CA MET A 278 14.56 1.22 -1.97
C MET A 278 15.79 1.13 -1.04
N PHE A 279 16.58 0.07 -1.17
CA PHE A 279 17.82 -0.10 -0.42
C PHE A 279 18.87 0.91 -0.88
N ALA A 280 19.05 1.09 -2.19
CA ALA A 280 19.98 2.06 -2.77
C ALA A 280 19.69 3.49 -2.29
N LEU A 281 18.42 3.84 -2.12
CA LEU A 281 17.99 5.14 -1.60
C LEU A 281 17.89 5.22 -0.07
N ASN A 282 18.38 4.21 0.65
CA ASN A 282 18.31 4.13 2.11
C ASN A 282 16.91 4.39 2.69
N LEU A 283 15.82 3.97 2.04
CA LEU A 283 14.46 4.34 2.47
C LEU A 283 13.95 3.55 3.69
N SER A 284 14.64 2.48 4.10
CA SER A 284 14.28 1.65 5.26
C SER A 284 15.52 1.04 5.89
N SER A 285 15.53 0.94 7.21
CA SER A 285 16.64 0.48 8.05
C SER A 285 16.78 -1.04 8.08
N GLY A 286 16.20 -1.76 7.13
CA GLY A 286 16.30 -3.21 7.01
C GLY A 286 15.05 -3.97 7.45
N ASN A 287 13.89 -3.32 7.42
CA ASN A 287 12.58 -3.97 7.55
C ASN A 287 11.91 -4.26 6.19
N LEU A 288 12.66 -4.16 5.09
CA LEU A 288 12.17 -4.46 3.74
C LEU A 288 12.13 -5.97 3.48
N THR A 289 11.05 -6.44 2.87
CA THR A 289 10.92 -7.84 2.43
C THR A 289 10.13 -7.89 1.12
N VAL A 290 10.47 -8.86 0.27
CA VAL A 290 9.73 -9.10 -0.98
C VAL A 290 8.68 -10.17 -0.74
N VAL A 291 7.41 -9.82 -0.91
CA VAL A 291 6.32 -10.78 -1.01
C VAL A 291 5.44 -10.37 -2.18
N PRO A 292 5.44 -11.13 -3.29
CA PRO A 292 4.66 -10.79 -4.46
C PRO A 292 3.15 -10.91 -4.19
N ASN A 293 2.32 -10.26 -5.00
CA ASN A 293 0.90 -10.60 -5.04
C ASN A 293 0.72 -11.99 -5.66
N LEU A 294 -0.38 -12.64 -5.27
CA LEU A 294 -0.75 -13.94 -5.80
C LEU A 294 -1.59 -13.79 -7.08
N VAL A 295 -1.52 -14.80 -7.94
CA VAL A 295 -2.35 -14.92 -9.14
C VAL A 295 -3.17 -16.20 -9.08
N ARG A 296 -4.38 -16.16 -9.65
CA ARG A 296 -5.22 -17.35 -9.83
C ARG A 296 -4.64 -18.21 -10.96
N ASP A 297 -4.62 -19.52 -10.75
CA ASP A 297 -4.32 -20.48 -11.81
C ASP A 297 -5.48 -20.50 -12.82
N LEU A 298 -5.21 -20.09 -14.07
CA LEU A 298 -6.17 -20.19 -15.17
C LEU A 298 -6.16 -21.56 -15.86
N HIS A 299 -5.36 -22.50 -15.34
CA HIS A 299 -5.22 -23.86 -15.83
C HIS A 299 -4.87 -23.90 -17.32
N GLY A 300 -3.86 -23.12 -17.70
CA GLY A 300 -3.34 -23.08 -19.06
C GLY A 300 -2.85 -24.45 -19.54
N ASP A 301 -3.04 -24.71 -20.82
CA ASP A 301 -2.54 -25.90 -21.50
C ASP A 301 -1.63 -25.46 -22.65
N ALA A 302 -0.35 -25.83 -22.55
CA ALA A 302 0.65 -25.49 -23.57
C ALA A 302 0.37 -26.16 -24.92
N GLU A 303 -0.36 -27.28 -24.93
CA GLU A 303 -0.69 -28.05 -26.13
C GLU A 303 -1.99 -27.59 -26.79
N ALA A 304 -2.80 -26.79 -26.10
CA ALA A 304 -4.09 -26.33 -26.60
C ALA A 304 -3.94 -25.57 -27.93
N PRO A 305 -4.79 -25.88 -28.94
CA PRO A 305 -4.75 -25.19 -30.22
C PRO A 305 -5.21 -23.73 -30.03
N ARG A 306 -4.41 -22.81 -30.55
CA ARG A 306 -4.69 -21.36 -30.59
C ARG A 306 -4.10 -20.78 -31.85
N ASP A 307 -4.71 -19.73 -32.38
CA ASP A 307 -4.10 -18.98 -33.47
C ASP A 307 -2.87 -18.24 -32.95
N LYS A 308 -1.71 -18.47 -33.57
CA LYS A 308 -0.45 -17.81 -33.21
C LYS A 308 -0.48 -16.31 -33.50
N ALA A 309 -1.31 -15.92 -34.47
CA ALA A 309 -1.50 -14.55 -34.90
C ALA A 309 -2.57 -13.81 -34.07
N HIS A 310 -3.10 -14.41 -33.00
CA HIS A 310 -4.06 -13.76 -32.11
C HIS A 310 -3.39 -13.30 -30.81
N GLY A 311 -3.40 -12.00 -30.58
CA GLY A 311 -2.90 -11.34 -29.39
C GLY A 311 -4.00 -10.72 -28.54
N ILE A 312 -3.67 -10.42 -27.29
CA ILE A 312 -4.60 -9.78 -26.36
C ILE A 312 -3.90 -8.75 -25.45
N MET A 313 -4.59 -7.66 -25.12
CA MET A 313 -4.13 -6.66 -24.15
C MET A 313 -5.26 -6.35 -23.17
N LEU A 314 -5.00 -6.46 -21.87
CA LEU A 314 -5.94 -6.10 -20.80
C LEU A 314 -5.40 -4.89 -20.04
N ALA A 315 -6.01 -3.72 -20.22
CA ALA A 315 -5.55 -2.49 -19.57
C ALA A 315 -6.66 -1.45 -19.46
N ARG A 316 -6.59 -0.57 -18.45
CA ARG A 316 -7.37 0.68 -18.47
C ARG A 316 -6.88 1.56 -19.62
N LEU A 317 -7.80 2.12 -20.41
CA LEU A 317 -7.49 2.96 -21.58
C LEU A 317 -7.04 4.36 -21.13
N THR A 318 -5.82 4.45 -20.63
CA THR A 318 -5.21 5.65 -20.03
C THR A 318 -3.79 5.83 -20.54
N LYS A 319 -3.27 7.07 -20.54
CA LYS A 319 -1.97 7.41 -21.16
C LYS A 319 -0.81 6.60 -20.59
N GLY A 320 -0.83 6.30 -19.29
CA GLY A 320 0.22 5.52 -18.63
C GLY A 320 0.31 4.06 -19.09
N LYS A 321 -0.69 3.55 -19.84
CA LYS A 321 -0.70 2.19 -20.40
C LYS A 321 -0.16 2.12 -21.83
N ARG A 322 0.10 3.26 -22.47
CA ARG A 322 0.63 3.40 -23.84
C ARG A 322 0.03 2.40 -24.84
N ILE A 323 -1.30 2.33 -24.91
CA ILE A 323 -2.00 1.45 -25.86
C ILE A 323 -1.69 1.88 -27.31
N ASP A 324 -1.37 3.16 -27.52
CA ASP A 324 -0.89 3.72 -28.78
C ASP A 324 0.38 3.02 -29.30
N HIS A 325 1.30 2.62 -28.41
CA HIS A 325 2.47 1.83 -28.80
C HIS A 325 2.07 0.44 -29.29
N ALA A 326 1.13 -0.22 -28.60
CA ALA A 326 0.63 -1.54 -29.00
C ALA A 326 -0.08 -1.48 -30.36
N ILE A 327 -0.83 -0.40 -30.63
CA ILE A 327 -1.47 -0.16 -31.93
C ILE A 327 -0.42 -0.05 -33.04
N ARG A 328 0.58 0.82 -32.86
CA ARG A 328 1.65 1.03 -33.85
C ARG A 328 2.46 -0.24 -34.13
N ALA A 329 2.84 -0.96 -33.06
CA ALA A 329 3.60 -2.21 -33.20
C ALA A 329 2.78 -3.30 -33.90
N THR A 330 1.50 -3.44 -33.58
CA THR A 330 0.61 -4.42 -34.23
C THR A 330 0.40 -4.09 -35.70
N ALA A 331 0.19 -2.81 -36.03
CA ALA A 331 0.06 -2.35 -37.42
C ALA A 331 1.34 -2.60 -38.24
N ALA A 332 2.53 -2.41 -37.63
CA ALA A 332 3.79 -2.73 -38.29
C ALA A 332 3.95 -4.24 -38.49
N ALA A 333 3.66 -5.05 -37.46
CA ALA A 333 3.77 -6.50 -37.51
C ALA A 333 2.78 -7.15 -38.50
N SER A 334 1.60 -6.56 -38.71
CA SER A 334 0.58 -7.10 -39.62
C SER A 334 0.98 -7.02 -41.09
N GLN A 335 1.90 -6.13 -41.47
CA GLN A 335 2.44 -6.03 -42.83
C GLN A 335 3.11 -7.35 -43.27
N ASN A 336 3.75 -8.06 -42.34
CA ASN A 336 4.37 -9.36 -42.59
C ASN A 336 3.49 -10.55 -42.14
N THR A 337 2.43 -10.28 -41.37
CA THR A 337 1.51 -11.30 -40.84
C THR A 337 0.06 -10.85 -41.07
N PRO A 338 -0.51 -11.04 -42.27
CA PRO A 338 -1.84 -10.51 -42.60
C PRO A 338 -3.00 -11.05 -41.74
N ARG A 339 -2.80 -12.18 -41.03
CA ARG A 339 -3.79 -12.75 -40.10
C ARG A 339 -3.67 -12.23 -38.67
N LEU A 340 -2.72 -11.33 -38.39
CA LEU A 340 -2.49 -10.79 -37.06
C LEU A 340 -3.73 -10.04 -36.58
N HIS A 341 -4.18 -10.33 -35.36
CA HIS A 341 -5.27 -9.62 -34.69
C HIS A 341 -4.95 -9.40 -33.21
N LEU A 342 -5.25 -8.23 -32.68
CA LEU A 342 -5.08 -7.85 -31.28
C LEU A 342 -6.43 -7.42 -30.69
N ASP A 343 -6.90 -8.15 -29.68
CA ASP A 343 -8.04 -7.73 -28.87
C ASP A 343 -7.58 -6.87 -27.68
N VAL A 344 -8.16 -5.69 -27.52
CA VAL A 344 -7.86 -4.78 -26.41
C VAL A 344 -9.09 -4.68 -25.51
N TYR A 345 -8.98 -5.26 -24.32
CA TYR A 345 -10.01 -5.22 -23.28
C TYR A 345 -9.72 -4.17 -22.22
N GLY A 346 -10.77 -3.43 -21.86
CA GLY A 346 -10.75 -2.41 -20.84
C GLY A 346 -11.52 -1.16 -21.26
N ASP A 347 -11.55 -0.19 -20.36
CA ASP A 347 -12.25 1.08 -20.55
C ASP A 347 -11.41 2.23 -20.00
N GLY A 348 -11.70 3.46 -20.44
CA GLY A 348 -10.98 4.66 -20.04
C GLY A 348 -11.18 5.84 -20.99
N ASP A 349 -10.68 6.99 -20.56
CA ASP A 349 -10.81 8.29 -21.22
C ASP A 349 -10.18 8.35 -22.61
N MET A 350 -9.23 7.46 -22.92
CA MET A 350 -8.56 7.43 -24.22
C MET A 350 -9.33 6.70 -25.33
N HIS A 351 -10.51 6.12 -25.08
CA HIS A 351 -11.18 5.27 -26.08
C HIS A 351 -11.30 5.96 -27.45
N ALA A 352 -11.79 7.21 -27.49
CA ALA A 352 -11.96 7.94 -28.75
C ALA A 352 -10.63 8.24 -29.46
N GLU A 353 -9.60 8.61 -28.69
CA GLU A 353 -8.24 8.86 -29.21
C GLU A 353 -7.63 7.59 -29.81
N LEU A 354 -7.78 6.45 -29.14
CA LEU A 354 -7.27 5.16 -29.61
C LEU A 354 -7.98 4.69 -30.89
N THR A 355 -9.30 4.90 -31.00
CA THR A 355 -10.02 4.62 -32.25
C THR A 355 -9.48 5.46 -33.42
N GLN A 356 -9.19 6.74 -33.20
CA GLN A 356 -8.57 7.59 -34.22
C GLN A 356 -7.18 7.08 -34.61
N GLN A 357 -6.37 6.64 -33.65
CA GLN A 357 -5.05 6.09 -33.91
C GLN A 357 -5.11 4.77 -34.69
N ILE A 358 -6.04 3.87 -34.38
CA ILE A 358 -6.25 2.62 -35.14
C ILE A 358 -6.56 2.96 -36.62
N ASN A 359 -7.45 3.92 -36.85
CA ASN A 359 -7.79 4.36 -38.21
C ASN A 359 -6.59 5.01 -38.92
N ALA A 360 -5.86 5.90 -38.23
CA ALA A 360 -4.70 6.59 -38.79
C ALA A 360 -3.55 5.63 -39.17
N ASN A 361 -3.43 4.49 -38.49
CA ASN A 361 -2.46 3.44 -38.79
C ASN A 361 -3.00 2.38 -39.76
N ASN A 362 -4.20 2.55 -40.31
CA ASN A 362 -4.91 1.55 -41.15
C ASN A 362 -5.00 0.16 -40.49
N ALA A 363 -5.17 0.12 -39.16
CA ALA A 363 -5.10 -1.11 -38.36
C ALA A 363 -6.48 -1.68 -37.99
N GLY A 364 -7.57 -1.16 -38.57
CA GLY A 364 -8.95 -1.51 -38.18
C GLY A 364 -9.33 -2.98 -38.35
N GLU A 365 -8.69 -3.69 -39.29
CA GLU A 365 -8.89 -5.15 -39.47
C GLU A 365 -8.05 -5.99 -38.50
N HIS A 366 -7.05 -5.38 -37.87
CA HIS A 366 -6.08 -6.06 -37.02
C HIS A 366 -6.26 -5.76 -35.53
N ILE A 367 -7.10 -4.80 -35.15
CA ILE A 367 -7.24 -4.38 -33.75
C ILE A 367 -8.70 -4.12 -33.43
N THR A 368 -9.18 -4.75 -32.35
CA THR A 368 -10.52 -4.53 -31.80
C THR A 368 -10.44 -3.94 -30.40
N LEU A 369 -11.08 -2.79 -30.17
CA LEU A 369 -11.34 -2.29 -28.81
C LEU A 369 -12.62 -2.96 -28.29
N CYS A 370 -12.47 -3.93 -27.39
CA CYS A 370 -13.57 -4.79 -26.94
C CYS A 370 -14.39 -4.18 -25.79
N GLY A 371 -13.95 -3.06 -25.20
CA GLY A 371 -14.53 -2.49 -23.99
C GLY A 371 -14.23 -3.32 -22.73
N PHE A 372 -14.89 -2.97 -21.61
CA PHE A 372 -14.76 -3.69 -20.36
C PHE A 372 -15.52 -5.03 -20.40
N ALA A 373 -14.83 -6.12 -20.06
CA ALA A 373 -15.43 -7.43 -19.85
C ALA A 373 -14.96 -8.02 -18.51
N SER A 374 -15.91 -8.43 -17.66
CA SER A 374 -15.63 -8.97 -16.33
C SER A 374 -14.85 -10.29 -16.38
N ASN A 375 -15.00 -11.05 -17.46
CA ASN A 375 -14.30 -12.30 -17.75
C ASN A 375 -13.21 -12.15 -18.83
N ALA A 376 -12.63 -10.96 -18.97
CA ALA A 376 -11.57 -10.73 -19.96
C ALA A 376 -10.33 -11.62 -19.71
N LYS A 377 -10.05 -11.99 -18.46
CA LYS A 377 -8.86 -12.78 -18.10
C LYS A 377 -8.93 -14.19 -18.67
N GLU A 378 -10.13 -14.76 -18.77
CA GLU A 378 -10.37 -16.08 -19.34
C GLU A 378 -9.98 -16.13 -20.82
N ARG A 379 -10.01 -14.98 -21.53
CA ARG A 379 -9.61 -14.84 -22.94
C ARG A 379 -8.12 -15.03 -23.17
N PHE A 380 -7.27 -14.95 -22.14
CA PHE A 380 -5.88 -15.37 -22.27
C PHE A 380 -5.74 -16.84 -22.69
N ARG A 381 -6.77 -17.68 -22.47
CA ARG A 381 -6.78 -19.08 -22.94
C ARG A 381 -7.04 -19.23 -24.44
N GLU A 382 -7.39 -18.16 -25.13
CA GLU A 382 -7.71 -18.15 -26.55
C GLU A 382 -6.56 -17.48 -27.34
N ALA A 383 -5.93 -16.46 -26.76
CA ALA A 383 -4.80 -15.76 -27.37
C ALA A 383 -3.45 -16.50 -27.25
N SER A 384 -2.56 -16.24 -28.21
CA SER A 384 -1.19 -16.79 -28.23
C SER A 384 -0.19 -15.89 -27.50
N PHE A 385 -0.36 -14.57 -27.55
CA PHE A 385 0.48 -13.61 -26.86
C PHE A 385 -0.32 -12.51 -26.18
N SER A 386 0.28 -11.87 -25.17
CA SER A 386 -0.27 -10.72 -24.49
C SER A 386 0.71 -9.55 -24.49
N LEU A 387 0.20 -8.32 -24.53
CA LEU A 387 1.02 -7.11 -24.55
C LEU A 387 0.92 -6.33 -23.24
N LEU A 388 2.06 -5.86 -22.74
CA LEU A 388 2.16 -4.85 -21.69
C LEU A 388 3.10 -3.73 -22.14
N THR A 389 2.53 -2.60 -22.53
CA THR A 389 3.27 -1.41 -22.97
C THR A 389 3.25 -0.28 -21.94
N SER A 390 2.88 -0.59 -20.68
CA SER A 390 2.80 0.39 -19.60
C SER A 390 4.09 1.20 -19.44
N LYS A 391 3.98 2.45 -18.96
CA LYS A 391 5.13 3.26 -18.52
C LYS A 391 5.67 2.81 -17.16
N GLN A 392 4.76 2.38 -16.27
CA GLN A 392 5.09 1.96 -14.90
C GLN A 392 4.12 0.90 -14.41
N GLU A 393 4.62 0.03 -13.55
CA GLU A 393 3.85 -0.98 -12.84
C GLU A 393 4.31 -1.10 -11.38
N GLY A 394 3.43 -1.65 -10.52
CA GLY A 394 3.85 -2.11 -9.19
C GLY A 394 4.41 -3.53 -9.21
N GLN A 395 3.87 -4.38 -10.08
CA GLN A 395 4.29 -5.77 -10.28
C GLN A 395 3.89 -6.31 -11.67
N GLY A 396 2.78 -5.84 -12.27
CA GLY A 396 2.33 -6.35 -13.57
C GLY A 396 1.58 -7.68 -13.49
N LEU A 397 0.55 -7.77 -12.64
CA LEU A 397 -0.28 -8.97 -12.46
C LEU A 397 -0.81 -9.59 -13.76
N VAL A 398 -1.13 -8.74 -14.74
CA VAL A 398 -1.65 -9.18 -16.04
C VAL A 398 -0.67 -10.10 -16.79
N LEU A 399 0.64 -9.96 -16.56
CA LEU A 399 1.66 -10.85 -17.09
C LEU A 399 1.55 -12.24 -16.46
N LEU A 400 1.39 -12.29 -15.13
CA LEU A 400 1.21 -13.55 -14.41
C LEU A 400 -0.10 -14.25 -14.82
N GLU A 401 -1.16 -13.47 -15.04
CA GLU A 401 -2.46 -13.95 -15.51
C GLU A 401 -2.36 -14.53 -16.93
N SER A 402 -1.66 -13.85 -17.84
CA SER A 402 -1.48 -14.36 -19.20
C SER A 402 -0.60 -15.63 -19.22
N MET A 403 0.50 -15.62 -18.47
CA MET A 403 1.40 -16.77 -18.33
C MET A 403 0.70 -17.98 -17.73
N SER A 404 -0.17 -17.81 -16.73
CA SER A 404 -0.92 -18.92 -16.09
C SER A 404 -1.90 -19.59 -17.06
N ALA A 405 -2.38 -18.86 -18.07
CA ALA A 405 -3.19 -19.37 -19.16
C ALA A 405 -2.36 -19.95 -20.33
N GLY A 406 -1.03 -19.88 -20.30
CA GLY A 406 -0.16 -20.26 -21.42
C GLY A 406 -0.17 -19.26 -22.58
N CYS A 407 -0.56 -18.02 -22.32
CA CYS A 407 -0.45 -16.89 -23.23
C CYS A 407 0.93 -16.24 -23.02
N ILE A 408 1.71 -16.07 -24.08
CA ILE A 408 3.11 -15.61 -23.97
C ILE A 408 3.12 -14.10 -23.71
N PRO A 409 3.71 -13.61 -22.60
CA PRO A 409 3.83 -12.18 -22.36
C PRO A 409 4.93 -11.55 -23.23
N ILE A 410 4.61 -10.40 -23.82
CA ILE A 410 5.55 -9.48 -24.45
C ILE A 410 5.37 -8.14 -23.73
N ALA A 411 6.41 -7.67 -23.05
CA ALA A 411 6.32 -6.51 -22.18
C ALA A 411 7.50 -5.56 -22.38
N TYR A 412 7.27 -4.26 -22.21
CA TYR A 412 8.38 -3.34 -22.00
C TYR A 412 9.10 -3.66 -20.69
N ASP A 413 10.43 -3.57 -20.71
CA ASP A 413 11.29 -3.70 -19.54
C ASP A 413 11.28 -2.39 -18.76
N ILE A 414 10.24 -2.25 -17.93
CA ILE A 414 9.97 -1.05 -17.14
C ILE A 414 9.94 -1.34 -15.64
N LYS A 415 10.14 -0.29 -14.83
CA LYS A 415 9.99 -0.40 -13.37
C LYS A 415 8.52 -0.40 -12.92
N TYR A 416 8.03 -1.39 -12.18
CA TYR A 416 8.63 -2.67 -11.77
C TYR A 416 7.71 -3.83 -12.16
N GLY A 417 8.26 -5.04 -12.29
CA GLY A 417 7.46 -6.23 -12.54
C GLY A 417 7.93 -7.09 -13.69
N PRO A 418 7.98 -6.57 -14.94
CA PRO A 418 8.32 -7.36 -16.12
C PRO A 418 9.60 -8.19 -15.96
N ALA A 419 10.73 -7.57 -15.60
CA ALA A 419 12.00 -8.27 -15.41
C ALA A 419 12.05 -9.23 -14.20
N ASP A 420 11.18 -9.03 -13.20
CA ASP A 420 11.04 -9.97 -12.08
C ASP A 420 10.16 -11.19 -12.46
N ILE A 421 9.32 -11.06 -13.48
CA ILE A 421 8.34 -12.08 -13.91
C ILE A 421 8.87 -12.90 -15.09
N ILE A 422 9.37 -12.23 -16.12
CA ILE A 422 9.73 -12.79 -17.42
C ILE A 422 11.22 -13.09 -17.48
N THR A 423 11.56 -14.29 -17.94
CA THR A 423 12.89 -14.66 -18.40
C THR A 423 12.92 -14.50 -19.92
N ASP A 424 13.58 -13.45 -20.40
CA ASP A 424 13.59 -13.08 -21.83
C ASP A 424 13.97 -14.23 -22.76
N GLY A 425 13.20 -14.42 -23.82
CA GLY A 425 13.35 -15.49 -24.82
C GLY A 425 13.01 -16.90 -24.32
N VAL A 426 12.72 -17.10 -23.02
CA VAL A 426 12.48 -18.42 -22.43
C VAL A 426 11.00 -18.65 -22.12
N ASP A 427 10.36 -17.70 -21.45
CA ASP A 427 8.95 -17.77 -21.03
C ASP A 427 8.13 -16.54 -21.47
N GLY A 428 8.76 -15.62 -22.18
CA GLY A 428 8.19 -14.38 -22.70
C GLY A 428 9.26 -13.53 -23.37
N PHE A 429 8.94 -12.27 -23.65
CA PHE A 429 9.87 -11.29 -24.23
C PHE A 429 9.89 -10.00 -23.43
N LEU A 430 11.10 -9.51 -23.13
CA LEU A 430 11.35 -8.19 -22.55
C LEU A 430 11.88 -7.26 -23.62
N ILE A 431 11.16 -6.16 -23.83
CA ILE A 431 11.43 -5.19 -24.89
C ILE A 431 11.95 -3.90 -24.26
N PRO A 432 13.00 -3.25 -24.80
CA PRO A 432 13.45 -1.96 -24.29
C PRO A 432 12.30 -0.94 -24.18
N ASP A 433 12.29 -0.11 -23.11
CA ASP A 433 11.18 0.82 -22.87
C ASP A 433 10.92 1.74 -24.07
N GLY A 434 9.70 1.68 -24.60
CA GLY A 434 9.24 2.54 -25.68
C GLY A 434 9.70 2.15 -27.08
N ASP A 435 10.47 1.07 -27.24
CA ASP A 435 10.93 0.58 -28.55
C ASP A 435 9.81 -0.17 -29.28
N ILE A 436 9.08 0.56 -30.12
CA ILE A 436 7.92 0.06 -30.88
C ILE A 436 8.36 -0.92 -31.97
N ASP A 437 9.55 -0.75 -32.56
CA ASP A 437 10.02 -1.61 -33.63
C ASP A 437 10.47 -2.97 -33.05
N ALA A 438 11.17 -2.96 -31.92
CA ALA A 438 11.47 -4.18 -31.18
C ALA A 438 10.18 -4.89 -30.70
N LEU A 439 9.17 -4.14 -30.27
CA LEU A 439 7.87 -4.70 -29.91
C LEU A 439 7.19 -5.38 -31.11
N ALA A 440 7.18 -4.74 -32.29
CA ALA A 440 6.63 -5.30 -33.52
C ALA A 440 7.38 -6.60 -33.92
N ASN A 441 8.71 -6.58 -33.84
CA ASN A 441 9.54 -7.75 -34.13
C ASN A 441 9.23 -8.93 -33.20
N ALA A 442 9.01 -8.69 -31.90
CA ALA A 442 8.62 -9.72 -30.95
C ALA A 442 7.24 -10.30 -31.25
N ILE A 443 6.27 -9.46 -31.63
CA ILE A 443 4.94 -9.90 -32.08
C ILE A 443 5.07 -10.81 -33.31
N THR A 444 5.80 -10.38 -34.34
CA THR A 444 6.07 -11.19 -35.55
C THR A 444 6.78 -12.49 -35.20
N THR A 445 7.73 -12.46 -34.26
CA THR A 445 8.44 -13.66 -33.79
C THR A 445 7.47 -14.68 -33.23
N VAL A 446 6.57 -14.30 -32.30
CA VAL A 446 5.58 -15.23 -31.75
C VAL A 446 4.62 -15.75 -32.82
N ALA A 447 4.14 -14.87 -33.71
CA ALA A 447 3.17 -15.24 -34.75
C ALA A 447 3.75 -16.23 -35.78
N THR A 448 5.07 -16.18 -36.02
CA THR A 448 5.77 -17.01 -37.01
C THR A 448 6.57 -18.17 -36.42
N MET A 449 6.75 -18.20 -35.10
CA MET A 449 7.51 -19.22 -34.37
C MET A 449 7.05 -20.64 -34.73
N ASP A 450 7.98 -21.60 -34.80
CA ASP A 450 7.61 -23.00 -35.01
C ASP A 450 6.74 -23.54 -33.86
N LYS A 451 5.94 -24.58 -34.13
CA LYS A 451 4.98 -25.10 -33.14
C LYS A 451 5.67 -25.69 -31.90
N ALA A 452 6.87 -26.25 -32.02
CA ALA A 452 7.54 -26.91 -30.92
C ALA A 452 8.21 -25.91 -29.97
N ALA A 453 8.88 -24.88 -30.51
CA ALA A 453 9.42 -23.77 -29.74
C ALA A 453 8.31 -23.01 -29.01
N LEU A 454 7.21 -22.72 -29.70
CA LEU A 454 6.06 -22.03 -29.09
C LEU A 454 5.48 -22.82 -27.92
N ARG A 455 5.28 -24.13 -28.07
CA ARG A 455 4.82 -25.01 -26.97
C ARG A 455 5.79 -25.01 -25.79
N THR A 456 7.09 -25.01 -26.07
CA THR A 456 8.13 -24.98 -25.04
C THR A 456 8.07 -23.68 -24.25
N MET A 457 7.99 -22.53 -24.93
CA MET A 457 7.87 -21.22 -24.29
C MET A 457 6.60 -21.11 -23.45
N ARG A 458 5.43 -21.57 -23.97
CA ARG A 458 4.18 -21.61 -23.19
C ARG A 458 4.29 -22.46 -21.93
N ARG A 459 4.94 -23.62 -22.02
CA ARG A 459 5.16 -24.51 -20.87
C ARG A 459 6.03 -23.83 -19.82
N ASN A 460 7.06 -23.10 -20.24
CA ASN A 460 7.91 -22.32 -19.34
C ASN A 460 7.10 -21.18 -18.69
N ALA A 461 6.26 -20.48 -19.44
CA ALA A 461 5.39 -19.41 -18.93
C ALA A 461 4.44 -19.93 -17.83
N ILE A 462 3.73 -21.03 -18.11
CA ILE A 462 2.84 -21.68 -17.12
C ILE A 462 3.64 -22.15 -15.90
N LYS A 463 4.83 -22.73 -16.10
CA LYS A 463 5.69 -23.17 -15.00
C LYS A 463 6.11 -22.00 -14.13
N ARG A 464 6.51 -20.87 -14.72
CA ARG A 464 6.92 -19.65 -14.02
C ARG A 464 5.77 -19.03 -13.23
N ALA A 465 4.57 -18.98 -13.79
CA ALA A 465 3.38 -18.46 -13.10
C ALA A 465 3.08 -19.18 -11.78
N LYS A 466 3.43 -20.48 -11.65
CA LYS A 466 3.23 -21.26 -10.41
C LYS A 466 3.94 -20.69 -9.20
N ASP A 467 5.05 -19.97 -9.38
CA ASP A 467 5.79 -19.31 -8.29
C ASP A 467 4.95 -18.23 -7.60
N PHE A 468 3.87 -17.77 -8.25
CA PHE A 468 2.95 -16.73 -7.81
C PHE A 468 1.57 -17.29 -7.45
N TYR A 469 1.38 -18.61 -7.48
CA TYR A 469 0.12 -19.22 -7.06
C TYR A 469 -0.05 -19.16 -5.54
N GLU A 470 -1.30 -19.33 -5.13
CA GLU A 470 -1.75 -19.22 -3.74
C GLU A 470 -0.78 -19.83 -2.71
N THR A 471 -0.52 -21.14 -2.80
CA THR A 471 0.33 -21.84 -1.84
C THR A 471 1.76 -21.28 -1.79
N ALA A 472 2.35 -20.95 -2.95
CA ALA A 472 3.71 -20.41 -3.00
C ALA A 472 3.80 -19.04 -2.31
N VAL A 473 2.84 -18.16 -2.57
CA VAL A 473 2.81 -16.81 -1.98
C VAL A 473 2.44 -16.84 -0.49
N VAL A 474 1.48 -17.66 -0.09
CA VAL A 474 1.13 -17.82 1.34
C VAL A 474 2.30 -18.37 2.14
N ASN A 475 3.10 -19.28 1.58
CA ASN A 475 4.33 -19.75 2.22
C ASN A 475 5.36 -18.62 2.40
N LYS A 476 5.51 -17.70 1.43
CA LYS A 476 6.38 -16.52 1.58
C LYS A 476 5.90 -15.61 2.72
N TRP A 477 4.59 -15.35 2.79
CA TRP A 477 4.00 -14.62 3.92
C TRP A 477 4.24 -15.32 5.26
N ALA A 478 4.05 -16.63 5.31
CA ALA A 478 4.28 -17.43 6.51
C ALA A 478 5.72 -17.34 7.00
N THR A 479 6.70 -17.49 6.10
CA THR A 479 8.13 -17.36 6.44
C THR A 479 8.41 -15.98 7.02
N MET A 480 7.98 -14.91 6.33
CA MET A 480 8.18 -13.54 6.81
C MET A 480 7.54 -13.31 8.19
N PHE A 481 6.33 -13.82 8.42
CA PHE A 481 5.67 -13.68 9.72
C PHE A 481 6.40 -14.43 10.84
N ARG A 482 7.01 -15.59 10.57
CA ARG A 482 7.82 -16.33 11.56
C ARG A 482 9.10 -15.58 11.96
N GLU A 483 9.62 -14.74 11.06
CA GLU A 483 10.78 -13.87 11.33
C GLU A 483 10.40 -12.59 12.09
N CYS A 484 9.10 -12.32 12.29
CA CYS A 484 8.66 -11.18 13.06
C CYS A 484 8.66 -11.50 14.57
N SER A 485 9.01 -10.52 15.38
CA SER A 485 9.03 -10.62 16.84
C SER A 485 7.81 -9.92 17.44
N PHE A 486 7.36 -10.30 18.65
CA PHE A 486 6.37 -9.57 19.46
C PHE A 486 7.01 -8.82 20.64
N GLU A 487 8.32 -8.56 20.57
CA GLU A 487 9.03 -7.80 21.59
C GLU A 487 8.40 -6.42 21.83
N PRO A 488 8.32 -5.98 23.10
CA PRO A 488 7.77 -4.66 23.43
C PRO A 488 8.58 -3.53 22.79
N PHE A 489 7.86 -2.54 22.25
CA PHE A 489 8.47 -1.29 21.80
C PHE A 489 9.09 -0.55 22.98
N GLN A 490 10.35 -0.17 22.81
CA GLN A 490 11.07 0.63 23.77
C GLN A 490 10.85 2.11 23.42
N ARG A 491 10.26 2.87 24.34
CA ARG A 491 10.07 4.31 24.15
C ARG A 491 11.38 5.04 24.40
N SER A 492 11.53 6.16 23.71
CA SER A 492 12.68 7.04 23.82
C SER A 492 12.25 8.48 23.98
N GLN A 493 13.05 9.26 24.68
CA GLN A 493 12.99 10.72 24.71
C GLN A 493 14.30 11.33 24.22
N ALA A 494 15.14 10.55 23.53
CA ALA A 494 16.46 10.99 23.14
C ALA A 494 16.41 12.31 22.35
N THR A 495 17.32 13.20 22.71
CA THR A 495 17.58 14.47 22.05
C THR A 495 18.96 14.41 21.42
N ALA A 496 19.15 15.10 20.30
CA ALA A 496 20.44 15.23 19.64
C ALA A 496 20.75 16.72 19.51
N THR A 497 21.87 17.16 20.08
CA THR A 497 22.33 18.54 20.03
C THR A 497 23.63 18.61 19.26
N LEU A 498 23.65 19.39 18.20
CA LEU A 498 24.79 19.63 17.34
C LEU A 498 25.99 20.08 18.16
N THR A 499 27.14 19.48 17.91
CA THR A 499 28.44 19.85 18.49
C THR A 499 29.36 20.43 17.42
N SER A 500 29.32 19.89 16.20
CA SER A 500 30.01 20.47 15.05
C SER A 500 29.24 20.23 13.76
N LEU A 501 29.37 21.19 12.84
CA LEU A 501 28.92 21.09 11.46
C LEU A 501 30.05 21.64 10.60
N THR A 502 30.63 20.82 9.74
CA THR A 502 31.75 21.21 8.89
C THR A 502 31.40 20.92 7.44
N LEU A 503 31.74 21.85 6.56
CA LEU A 503 31.55 21.66 5.13
C LEU A 503 32.86 21.18 4.53
N THR A 504 32.78 20.12 3.75
CA THR A 504 33.90 19.58 3.00
C THR A 504 33.63 19.73 1.51
N ASP A 505 34.62 19.42 0.69
CA ASP A 505 34.45 19.38 -0.77
C ASP A 505 33.46 18.29 -1.23
N THR A 506 33.16 17.30 -0.37
CA THR A 506 32.33 16.13 -0.69
C THR A 506 30.97 16.11 0.01
N GLY A 507 30.76 16.95 1.03
CA GLY A 507 29.54 16.87 1.84
C GLY A 507 29.54 17.71 3.10
N ILE A 508 28.65 17.31 4.02
CA ILE A 508 28.48 17.92 5.34
C ILE A 508 28.86 16.88 6.39
N GLU A 509 29.92 17.15 7.14
CA GLU A 509 30.25 16.40 8.34
C GLU A 509 29.47 16.98 9.52
N LEU A 510 28.72 16.12 10.20
CA LEU A 510 27.89 16.49 11.34
C LEU A 510 28.27 15.64 12.55
N GLU A 511 28.55 16.31 13.67
CA GLU A 511 28.66 15.68 14.99
C GLU A 511 27.59 16.22 15.92
N ALA A 512 26.90 15.34 16.64
CA ALA A 512 25.91 15.71 17.64
C ALA A 512 26.05 14.86 18.91
N THR A 513 25.92 15.49 20.07
CA THR A 513 25.79 14.81 21.36
C THR A 513 24.35 14.34 21.55
N VAL A 514 24.16 13.09 21.96
CA VAL A 514 22.85 12.48 22.20
C VAL A 514 22.63 12.30 23.70
N GLN A 515 21.54 12.85 24.21
CA GLN A 515 21.11 12.69 25.60
C GLN A 515 19.87 11.80 25.70
N ASP A 516 19.67 11.20 26.87
CA ASP A 516 18.54 10.29 27.16
C ASP A 516 18.42 9.15 26.12
N HIS A 517 19.56 8.68 25.61
CA HIS A 517 19.57 7.57 24.67
C HIS A 517 18.96 6.33 25.35
N PRO A 518 17.89 5.78 24.76
CA PRO A 518 16.98 4.88 25.46
C PRO A 518 17.52 3.45 25.59
N TRP A 519 18.48 3.05 24.74
CA TRP A 519 18.81 1.65 24.51
C TRP A 519 20.29 1.37 24.79
N LYS A 520 20.57 0.25 25.45
CA LYS A 520 21.92 -0.17 25.84
C LYS A 520 22.82 -0.50 24.64
N GLN A 521 22.20 -0.83 23.52
CA GLN A 521 22.81 -1.04 22.21
C GLN A 521 21.89 -0.37 21.19
N THR A 522 22.47 0.27 20.18
CA THR A 522 21.73 0.73 19.01
C THR A 522 22.24 -0.06 17.82
N SER A 523 21.35 -0.82 17.19
CA SER A 523 21.71 -1.68 16.07
C SER A 523 22.04 -0.86 14.83
N ARG A 524 21.31 0.23 14.59
CA ARG A 524 21.44 1.09 13.41
C ARG A 524 21.07 2.54 13.75
N THR A 525 21.90 3.47 13.31
CA THR A 525 21.72 4.91 13.52
C THR A 525 21.86 5.63 12.19
N TYR A 526 21.10 6.70 11.98
CA TYR A 526 21.13 7.50 10.76
C TYR A 526 21.00 8.99 11.07
N VAL A 527 21.55 9.83 10.20
CA VAL A 527 21.11 11.21 10.04
C VAL A 527 20.15 11.25 8.86
N SER A 528 18.93 11.72 9.09
CA SER A 528 17.90 11.85 8.06
C SER A 528 17.53 13.31 7.82
N TRP A 529 17.03 13.59 6.63
CA TRP A 529 16.56 14.91 6.24
C TRP A 529 15.23 14.83 5.51
N ARG A 530 14.47 15.92 5.57
CA ARG A 530 13.32 16.14 4.70
C ARG A 530 13.25 17.59 4.24
N LEU A 531 12.75 17.83 3.03
CA LEU A 531 12.45 19.19 2.61
C LEU A 531 11.10 19.65 3.22
N ALA A 532 11.08 20.87 3.74
CA ALA A 532 9.87 21.54 4.18
C ALA A 532 8.84 21.53 3.02
N GLY A 533 7.61 21.11 3.32
CA GLY A 533 6.61 20.78 2.29
C GLY A 533 6.52 19.29 1.92
N LYS A 534 7.31 18.42 2.57
CA LYS A 534 7.21 16.96 2.47
C LYS A 534 7.40 16.42 1.05
N THR A 535 8.32 17.03 0.32
CA THR A 535 8.58 16.70 -1.08
C THR A 535 9.75 15.72 -1.26
N TYR A 536 10.71 15.71 -0.33
CA TYR A 536 11.91 14.86 -0.37
C TYR A 536 12.27 14.34 1.01
N TYR A 537 12.73 13.10 1.04
CA TYR A 537 13.26 12.42 2.23
C TYR A 537 14.53 11.67 1.81
N GLY A 538 15.57 11.79 2.61
CA GLY A 538 16.81 11.05 2.46
C GLY A 538 17.42 10.80 3.83
N ARG A 539 18.42 9.93 3.87
CA ARG A 539 19.23 9.70 5.06
C ARG A 539 20.54 9.01 4.71
N THR A 540 21.50 9.16 5.61
CA THR A 540 22.80 8.51 5.56
C THR A 540 23.03 7.71 6.86
N PRO A 541 23.70 6.55 6.82
CA PRO A 541 24.16 5.88 8.04
C PRO A 541 24.99 6.83 8.91
N ALA A 542 24.87 6.69 10.23
CA ALA A 542 25.63 7.46 11.20
C ALA A 542 26.35 6.52 12.17
N GLU A 543 27.58 6.86 12.53
CA GLU A 543 28.29 6.23 13.64
C GLU A 543 27.74 6.75 14.97
N PHE A 544 27.61 5.87 15.95
CA PHE A 544 27.14 6.23 17.28
C PHE A 544 27.89 5.45 18.35
N ASP A 545 28.61 6.14 19.23
CA ASP A 545 29.43 5.52 20.30
C ASP A 545 28.69 5.38 21.64
N GLY A 546 27.39 5.70 21.67
CA GLY A 546 26.56 5.72 22.87
C GLY A 546 26.32 7.13 23.43
N THR A 547 27.16 8.09 23.06
CA THR A 547 27.04 9.50 23.45
C THR A 547 27.09 10.45 22.28
N THR A 548 27.88 10.14 21.26
CA THR A 548 28.13 11.02 20.14
C THR A 548 27.76 10.33 18.84
N LEU A 549 26.96 11.05 18.05
CA LEU A 549 26.52 10.72 16.70
C LEU A 549 27.44 11.44 15.70
N ARG A 550 27.96 10.70 14.72
CA ARG A 550 28.77 11.25 13.62
C ARG A 550 28.21 10.78 12.27
N ALA A 551 28.06 11.69 11.32
CA ALA A 551 27.58 11.35 9.99
C ALA A 551 28.18 12.28 8.94
N GLU A 552 28.36 11.75 7.73
CA GLU A 552 28.65 12.52 6.52
C GLU A 552 27.41 12.48 5.62
N ILE A 553 26.85 13.67 5.33
CA ILE A 553 25.79 13.84 4.35
C ILE A 553 26.44 14.18 3.01
N PRO A 554 26.39 13.30 2.00
CA PRO A 554 27.05 13.54 0.72
C PRO A 554 26.44 14.76 0.01
N LEU A 555 27.28 15.63 -0.55
CA LEU A 555 26.82 16.80 -1.30
C LEU A 555 25.97 16.39 -2.52
N SER A 556 26.29 15.27 -3.15
CA SER A 556 25.53 14.70 -4.28
C SER A 556 24.07 14.37 -3.95
N GLU A 557 23.74 14.17 -2.67
CA GLU A 557 22.37 13.94 -2.19
C GLU A 557 21.60 15.25 -1.93
N LEU A 558 22.32 16.38 -1.87
CA LEU A 558 21.79 17.70 -1.49
C LEU A 558 21.77 18.70 -2.65
N GLU A 559 22.82 18.74 -3.47
CA GLU A 559 23.05 19.77 -4.52
C GLU A 559 21.96 19.79 -5.59
N LEU A 560 21.21 18.70 -5.73
CA LEU A 560 20.16 18.53 -6.72
C LEU A 560 18.75 18.72 -6.16
N LEU A 561 18.62 19.04 -4.87
CA LEU A 561 17.35 19.34 -4.25
C LEU A 561 16.90 20.77 -4.63
N PRO A 562 15.60 21.01 -4.84
CA PRO A 562 15.13 22.36 -5.08
C PRO A 562 15.30 23.21 -3.83
N ALA A 563 15.42 24.52 -4.04
CA ALA A 563 15.47 25.51 -2.97
C ALA A 563 14.36 25.30 -1.93
N GLY A 564 14.71 25.45 -0.67
CA GLY A 564 13.81 25.20 0.44
C GLY A 564 14.53 24.86 1.74
N THR A 565 13.75 24.65 2.79
CA THR A 565 14.29 24.38 4.12
C THR A 565 14.46 22.88 4.34
N LEU A 566 15.71 22.43 4.49
CA LEU A 566 16.06 21.06 4.79
C LEU A 566 16.07 20.83 6.30
N GLU A 567 15.22 19.93 6.75
CA GLU A 567 15.01 19.62 8.15
C GLU A 567 15.84 18.38 8.58
N LEU A 568 16.90 18.56 9.38
CA LEU A 568 17.78 17.46 9.87
C LEU A 568 17.33 16.75 11.16
N SER A 569 17.35 15.42 11.17
CA SER A 569 16.95 14.57 12.31
C SER A 569 17.98 13.45 12.55
N ALA A 570 18.07 13.00 13.80
CA ALA A 570 18.76 11.76 14.14
C ALA A 570 17.73 10.63 14.32
N ASP A 571 18.01 9.49 13.69
CA ASP A 571 17.17 8.30 13.72
C ASP A 571 17.90 7.16 14.42
N PHE A 572 17.21 6.51 15.36
CA PHE A 572 17.71 5.37 16.11
C PHE A 572 16.79 4.17 15.91
N VAL A 573 17.37 3.01 15.61
CA VAL A 573 16.64 1.75 15.38
C VAL A 573 17.22 0.65 16.27
N GLU A 574 16.35 -0.02 17.03
CA GLU A 574 16.69 -1.17 17.87
C GLU A 574 15.58 -2.21 17.84
N GLY A 575 15.83 -3.35 17.20
CA GLY A 575 14.81 -4.38 16.95
C GLY A 575 13.60 -3.82 16.20
N ARG A 576 12.43 -3.79 16.87
CA ARG A 576 11.18 -3.20 16.34
C ARG A 576 10.95 -1.75 16.79
N SER A 577 11.86 -1.18 17.57
CA SER A 577 11.76 0.18 18.12
C SER A 577 12.41 1.19 17.18
N PHE A 578 11.73 2.32 17.00
CA PHE A 578 12.21 3.43 16.16
C PHE A 578 11.97 4.75 16.87
N HIS A 579 13.01 5.56 16.96
CA HIS A 579 12.95 6.93 17.47
C HIS A 579 13.57 7.89 16.46
N ARG A 580 12.91 9.03 16.25
CA ARG A 580 13.43 10.12 15.45
C ARG A 580 13.33 11.40 16.26
N THR A 581 14.41 12.15 16.33
CA THR A 581 14.47 13.43 17.02
C THR A 581 15.07 14.50 16.10
N ARG A 582 14.58 15.74 16.19
CA ARG A 582 15.14 16.87 15.43
C ARG A 582 16.54 17.15 15.99
N ILE A 583 17.52 17.41 15.12
CA ILE A 583 18.83 17.87 15.57
C ILE A 583 18.67 19.32 16.03
N LEU A 584 19.08 19.60 17.26
CA LEU A 584 19.05 20.91 17.89
C LEU A 584 20.43 21.57 17.78
N ALA A 585 20.50 22.89 17.91
CA ALA A 585 21.76 23.60 18.12
C ALA A 585 21.53 24.80 19.04
N ASP A 586 22.52 25.10 19.88
CA ASP A 586 22.45 26.23 20.84
C ASP A 586 22.65 27.58 20.15
N GLU A 587 23.42 27.60 19.07
CA GLU A 587 23.68 28.76 18.22
C GLU A 587 23.75 28.36 16.74
N THR A 588 23.52 29.33 15.85
CA THR A 588 23.58 29.07 14.41
C THR A 588 25.02 28.74 14.00
N PRO A 589 25.29 27.57 13.40
CA PRO A 589 26.64 27.19 13.00
C PRO A 589 27.21 28.15 11.95
N ALA A 590 28.48 28.51 12.08
CA ALA A 590 29.19 29.37 11.12
C ALA A 590 29.50 28.69 9.76
N ALA A 591 29.03 27.45 9.56
CA ALA A 591 29.31 26.60 8.40
C ALA A 591 28.31 26.85 7.25
N ALA A 592 28.43 28.02 6.61
CA ALA A 592 27.71 28.34 5.38
C ALA A 592 28.55 27.94 4.15
N GLY A 593 27.90 27.35 3.15
CA GLY A 593 28.50 26.96 1.87
C GLY A 593 27.82 27.67 0.72
N SER A 594 28.34 27.52 -0.50
CA SER A 594 27.73 28.12 -1.69
C SER A 594 26.31 27.62 -1.99
N PHE A 595 25.92 26.45 -1.47
CA PHE A 595 24.65 25.80 -1.78
C PHE A 595 23.63 25.81 -0.64
N PHE A 596 24.06 26.08 0.60
CA PHE A 596 23.16 26.11 1.74
C PHE A 596 23.68 26.92 2.92
N THR A 597 22.73 27.43 3.69
CA THR A 597 22.98 28.25 4.89
C THR A 597 22.30 27.61 6.11
N PRO A 598 23.03 27.32 7.21
CA PRO A 598 22.42 26.85 8.45
C PRO A 598 21.46 27.90 9.04
N VAL A 599 20.28 27.47 9.47
CA VAL A 599 19.28 28.32 10.14
C VAL A 599 18.65 27.59 11.31
N LEU A 600 18.32 28.34 12.37
CA LEU A 600 17.62 27.82 13.54
C LEU A 600 16.16 28.28 13.57
N THR A 601 15.28 27.37 13.98
CA THR A 601 13.92 27.73 14.36
C THR A 601 13.90 28.36 15.76
N ASP A 602 12.80 29.01 16.13
CA ASP A 602 12.57 29.54 17.50
C ASP A 602 12.67 28.47 18.60
N LYS A 603 12.63 27.18 18.23
CA LYS A 603 12.76 26.03 19.13
C LYS A 603 14.17 25.42 19.14
N GLY A 604 15.16 26.11 18.56
CA GLY A 604 16.55 25.64 18.46
C GLY A 604 16.77 24.49 17.48
N GLN A 605 15.79 24.17 16.62
CA GLN A 605 15.95 23.09 15.63
C GLN A 605 16.82 23.54 14.46
N LEU A 606 17.83 22.75 14.15
CA LEU A 606 18.73 22.96 13.02
C LEU A 606 18.06 22.59 11.70
N ASN A 607 18.07 23.55 10.79
CA ASN A 607 17.73 23.37 9.39
C ASN A 607 18.89 23.86 8.50
N LEU A 608 18.94 23.36 7.28
CA LEU A 608 19.80 23.91 6.23
C LEU A 608 18.90 24.55 5.18
N GLN A 609 19.05 25.84 4.94
CA GLN A 609 18.35 26.53 3.87
C GLN A 609 19.09 26.28 2.56
N ILE A 610 18.48 25.56 1.63
CA ILE A 610 19.00 25.37 0.27
C ILE A 610 18.60 26.61 -0.54
N GLU A 611 19.61 27.27 -1.11
CA GLU A 611 19.44 28.47 -1.92
C GLU A 611 19.09 28.10 -3.36
N ALA A 612 18.35 28.95 -4.07
CA ALA A 612 18.14 28.77 -5.50
C ALA A 612 19.34 29.37 -6.23
N ASP A 613 19.92 28.62 -7.17
CA ASP A 613 20.88 29.16 -8.14
C ASP A 613 20.28 30.33 -8.95
#